data_AF-A0A956RUP1-F1
#
_entry.id   AF-A0A956RUP1-F1
#
_cell.length_a   1.000
_cell.length_b   1.000
_cell.length_c   1.000
_cell.angle_alpha   90.00
_cell.angle_beta   90.00
_cell.angle_gamma   90.00
#
_symmetry.space_group_name_H-M   'P 1'
#
loop_
_entity.id
_entity.type
_entity.pdbx_description
1 polymer ?
#
loop_
_entity_poly.entity_id
_entity_poly.type
_entity_poly.pdbx_seq_one_letter_code
_entity_poly.pdbx_strand_id
1 'polypeptide(L)' 'DKVIRDKYQKVAELNKVKENSIEQGRAYVEAYVDYTHTVEAIHDIIEHGGGHAEHQHTVH' A
#
# COMPACT_ATOMS: atom_id res chain seq x y z
N ASP A 1 7.62 -6.25 -9.34
CA ASP A 1 6.21 -6.66 -9.45
C ASP A 1 5.46 -5.77 -10.48
N LYS A 2 4.52 -6.31 -11.25
CA LYS A 2 3.68 -5.52 -12.17
C LYS A 2 2.60 -4.73 -11.41
N VAL A 3 2.03 -5.32 -10.35
CA VAL A 3 0.94 -4.72 -9.57
C VAL A 3 1.39 -3.43 -8.87
N ILE A 4 2.57 -3.45 -8.25
CA ILE A 4 3.14 -2.27 -7.58
C ILE A 4 3.35 -1.12 -8.58
N ARG A 5 3.88 -1.44 -9.76
CA ARG A 5 4.16 -0.43 -10.80
C ARG A 5 2.87 0.17 -11.35
N ASP A 6 1.84 -0.64 -11.57
CA ASP A 6 0.54 -0.17 -12.05
C ASP A 6 -0.14 0.74 -11.00
N LYS A 7 -0.09 0.38 -9.71
CA LYS A 7 -0.60 1.23 -8.61
C LYS A 7 0.19 2.53 -8.48
N TYR A 8 1.52 2.46 -8.55
CA TYR A 8 2.38 3.66 -8.56
C TYR A 8 2.04 4.59 -9.72
N GLN A 9 1.87 4.04 -10.94
CA GLN A 9 1.52 4.83 -12.11
C GLN A 9 0.18 5.55 -11.92
N LYS A 10 -0.83 4.87 -11.38
CA LYS A 10 -2.13 5.48 -11.06
C LYS A 10 -1.99 6.65 -10.08
N VAL A 11 -1.21 6.48 -9.00
CA VAL A 11 -0.92 7.56 -8.05
C VAL A 11 -0.22 8.72 -8.74
N ALA A 12 0.79 8.44 -9.57
CA ALA A 12 1.57 9.44 -10.28
C ALA A 12 0.73 10.25 -11.28
N GLU A 13 -0.23 9.61 -11.95
CA GLU A 13 -1.17 10.28 -12.85
C GLU A 13 -2.16 11.16 -12.10
N LEU A 14 -2.75 10.64 -11.02
CA LEU A 14 -3.70 11.40 -10.20
C LEU A 14 -3.05 12.57 -9.47
N ASN A 15 -1.78 12.43 -9.05
CA ASN A 15 -1.03 13.51 -8.41
C ASN A 15 -0.90 14.76 -9.29
N LYS A 16 -0.91 14.59 -10.63
CA LYS A 16 -0.84 15.72 -11.58
C LYS A 16 -2.13 16.52 -11.64
N VAL A 17 -3.27 15.92 -11.28
CA VAL A 17 -4.61 16.49 -11.46
C VAL A 17 -5.40 16.66 -10.15
N LYS A 18 -4.85 16.24 -9.01
CA LYS A 18 -5.55 16.22 -7.71
C LYS A 18 -6.09 17.57 -7.25
N GLU A 19 -5.50 18.68 -7.71
CA GLU A 19 -5.89 20.04 -7.34
C GLU A 19 -6.98 20.63 -8.25
N ASN A 20 -7.31 19.94 -9.35
CA ASN A 20 -8.28 20.44 -10.32
C ASN A 20 -9.73 20.33 -9.81
N SER A 21 -10.03 19.37 -8.92
CA SER A 21 -11.34 19.22 -8.29
C SER A 21 -11.29 18.37 -7.01
N ILE A 22 -12.32 18.48 -6.18
CA ILE A 22 -12.46 17.67 -4.95
C ILE A 22 -12.50 16.18 -5.29
N GLU A 23 -13.20 15.82 -6.37
CA GLU A 23 -13.33 14.43 -6.84
C GLU A 23 -11.97 13.86 -7.25
N GLN A 24 -11.15 14.65 -7.95
CA GLN A 24 -9.81 14.24 -8.34
C GLN A 24 -8.85 14.16 -7.14
N GLY A 25 -9.00 15.06 -6.16
CA GLY A 25 -8.33 14.96 -4.87
C GLY A 25 -8.68 13.67 -4.12
N ARG A 26 -9.97 13.30 -4.06
CA ARG A 26 -10.43 12.05 -3.44
C ARG A 26 -9.88 10.82 -4.16
N ALA A 27 -9.90 10.82 -5.49
CA ALA A 27 -9.34 9.73 -6.29
C ALA A 27 -7.83 9.55 -6.03
N TYR A 28 -7.08 10.66 -5.91
CA TYR A 28 -5.66 10.62 -5.54
C TYR A 28 -5.45 9.98 -4.16
N VAL A 29 -6.22 10.39 -3.15
CA VAL A 29 -6.11 9.84 -1.78
C VAL A 29 -6.40 8.34 -1.78
N GLU A 30 -7.47 7.91 -2.45
CA GLU A 30 -7.82 6.48 -2.55
C GLU A 30 -6.69 5.68 -3.20
N ALA A 31 -6.15 6.15 -4.34
CA ALA A 31 -5.05 5.49 -5.01
C ALA A 31 -3.77 5.46 -4.17
N TYR A 32 -3.48 6.52 -3.43
CA TYR A 32 -2.31 6.61 -2.56
C TYR A 32 -2.40 5.59 -1.42
N VAL A 33 -3.55 5.51 -0.74
CA VAL A 33 -3.79 4.54 0.34
C VAL A 33 -3.72 3.09 -0.17
N ASP A 34 -4.30 2.81 -1.33
CA ASP A 34 -4.24 1.48 -1.95
C ASP A 34 -2.79 1.07 -2.33
N TYR A 35 -1.99 2.04 -2.79
CA TYR A 35 -0.57 1.81 -3.07
C TYR A 35 0.23 1.56 -1.78
N THR A 36 0.03 2.35 -0.72
CA THR A 36 0.78 2.18 0.54
C THR A 36 0.48 0.84 1.20
N HIS A 37 -0.78 0.44 1.29
CA HIS A 37 -1.14 -0.88 1.84
C HIS A 37 -0.52 -2.03 1.04
N THR A 38 -0.37 -1.89 -0.28
CA THR A 38 0.28 -2.91 -1.11
C THR A 38 1.77 -3.01 -0.79
N VAL A 39 2.45 -1.88 -0.58
CA VAL A 39 3.87 -1.86 -0.19
C VAL A 39 4.07 -2.43 1.20
N GLU A 40 3.21 -2.08 2.15
CA GLU A 40 3.22 -2.63 3.52
C GLU A 40 3.03 -4.15 3.52
N ALA A 41 2.03 -4.67 2.78
CA ALA A 41 1.82 -6.11 2.69
C ALA A 41 3.04 -6.86 2.12
N ILE A 42 3.75 -6.26 1.17
CA ILE A 42 4.98 -6.84 0.60
C ILE A 42 6.13 -6.76 1.60
N HIS A 43 6.27 -5.64 2.29
CA HIS A 43 7.24 -5.48 3.36
C HIS A 43 7.01 -6.53 4.46
N ASP A 44 5.76 -6.72 4.90
CA ASP A 44 5.37 -7.75 5.86
C ASP A 44 5.72 -9.15 5.38
N ILE A 45 5.47 -9.48 4.10
CA ILE A 45 5.87 -10.77 3.53
C ILE A 45 7.39 -10.95 3.55
N ILE A 46 8.16 -9.89 3.29
CA ILE A 46 9.64 -9.95 3.31
C ILE A 46 10.15 -10.10 4.75
N GLU A 47 9.59 -9.35 5.71
CA GLU A 47 10.04 -9.36 7.10
C GLU A 47 9.57 -10.61 7.87
N HIS A 48 8.32 -11.04 7.65
CA HIS A 48 7.70 -12.14 8.38
C HIS A 48 7.72 -13.47 7.61
N GLY A 49 7.98 -13.46 6.29
CA GLY A 49 8.13 -14.68 5.48
C GLY A 49 9.49 -15.38 5.64
N GLY A 50 10.40 -14.81 6.44
CA GLY A 50 11.73 -15.34 6.73
C GLY A 50 11.88 -16.13 8.04
N GLY A 51 10.86 -16.19 8.91
CA GLY A 51 11.03 -16.86 10.20
C GLY A 51 9.73 -17.07 10.97
N HIS A 52 9.38 -18.34 11.18
CA HIS A 52 8.40 -18.73 12.20
C HIS A 52 8.83 -18.21 13.57
N ALA A 53 7.96 -17.45 14.24
CA ALA A 53 7.79 -17.51 15.67
C ALA A 53 6.35 -17.11 16.00
N GLU A 54 5.45 -18.09 15.92
CA GLU A 54 4.18 -18.03 16.65
C GLU A 54 4.51 -17.76 18.12
N HIS A 55 4.12 -16.61 18.64
CA HIS A 55 4.15 -16.37 20.07
C HIS A 55 2.99 -17.15 20.69
N GLN A 56 3.24 -18.44 20.98
CA GLN A 56 2.38 -19.25 21.83
C GLN A 56 2.26 -18.53 23.17
N HIS A 57 1.05 -18.05 23.45
CA HIS A 57 0.65 -17.48 24.73
C HIS A 57 0.67 -18.59 25.79
N THR A 58 1.78 -18.73 26.51
CA THR A 58 1.82 -19.52 27.74
C THR A 58 1.46 -18.61 28.91
N VAL A 59 0.21 -18.69 29.35
CA VAL A 59 -0.21 -18.23 30.66
C VAL A 59 0.43 -19.16 31.69
N HIS A 60 1.22 -18.63 32.61
CA HIS A 60 1.48 -19.22 33.92
C HIS A 60 1.16 -18.18 34.99
#